data_AF-A0A840UPA4-F1
#
_entry.id   AF-A0A840UPA4-F1
#
_cell.length_a   1.000
_cell.length_b   1.000
_cell.length_c   1.000
_cell.angle_alpha   90.00
_cell.angle_beta   90.00
_cell.angle_gamma   90.00
#
_symmetry.space_group_name_H-M   'P 1'
#
loop_
_entity.id
_entity.type
_entity.pdbx_description
1 polymer ?
#
loop_
_entity_poly.entity_id
_entity_poly.type
_entity_poly.pdbx_seq_one_letter_code
_entity_poly.pdbx_strand_id
1 'polypeptide(L)' 'MKLVPGFTEKYNVNKLVYFEETQDIVAAVEREKEIKKWRREKKDALVAGSNPEWKDLSEGW' A
#
# COMPACT_ATOMS: atom_id res chain seq x y z
N MET A 1 -19.95 -1.21 -6.06
CA MET A 1 -20.39 -0.24 -5.04
C MET A 1 -19.52 -0.47 -3.81
N LYS A 2 -18.84 0.56 -3.27
CA LYS A 2 -18.04 0.37 -2.04
C LYS A 2 -18.98 0.31 -0.84
N LEU A 3 -18.75 -0.65 0.05
CA LEU A 3 -19.64 -0.99 1.17
C LEU A 3 -19.71 0.09 2.27
N VAL A 4 -18.72 0.98 2.34
CA VAL A 4 -18.61 2.03 3.37
C VAL A 4 -18.30 3.36 2.70
N PRO A 5 -19.12 4.41 2.93
CA PRO A 5 -18.82 5.75 2.47
C PRO A 5 -17.57 6.30 3.16
N GLY A 6 -16.62 6.85 2.40
CA GLY A 6 -15.41 7.41 2.98
C GLY A 6 -14.25 7.64 2.02
N PHE A 7 -13.04 7.78 2.59
CA PHE A 7 -11.81 8.07 1.85
C PHE A 7 -11.54 7.04 0.73
N THR A 8 -11.78 5.76 1.03
CA THR A 8 -11.59 4.66 0.09
C THR A 8 -12.53 4.76 -1.11
N GLU A 9 -13.77 5.24 -0.92
CA GLU A 9 -14.71 5.54 -2.01
C GLU A 9 -14.25 6.75 -2.83
N LYS A 10 -13.95 7.87 -2.16
CA LYS A 10 -13.56 9.13 -2.81
C LYS A 10 -12.36 8.98 -3.74
N TYR A 11 -11.37 8.19 -3.36
CA TYR A 11 -10.12 8.02 -4.13
C TYR A 11 -10.02 6.68 -4.84
N ASN A 12 -11.11 5.92 -4.89
CA ASN A 12 -11.15 4.58 -5.45
C ASN A 12 -9.97 3.68 -5.01
N VAL A 13 -9.58 3.72 -3.74
CA VAL A 13 -8.51 2.86 -3.19
C VAL A 13 -9.01 1.42 -3.15
N ASN A 14 -8.61 0.60 -4.12
CA ASN A 14 -9.07 -0.78 -4.27
C ASN A 14 -8.01 -1.75 -4.82
N LYS A 15 -6.77 -1.32 -5.02
CA LYS A 15 -5.68 -2.16 -5.53
C LYS A 15 -4.59 -2.33 -4.48
N LEU A 16 -4.13 -3.56 -4.29
CA LEU A 16 -2.95 -3.86 -3.49
C LEU A 16 -1.72 -3.80 -4.38
N VAL A 17 -0.95 -2.72 -4.34
CA VAL A 17 0.22 -2.56 -5.25
C VAL A 17 1.57 -2.83 -4.58
N TYR A 18 1.59 -2.92 -3.25
CA TYR A 18 2.79 -3.20 -2.45
C TYR A 18 2.39 -3.83 -1.12
N PHE A 19 3.14 -4.85 -0.71
CA PHE A 19 3.16 -5.38 0.64
C PHE A 19 4.59 -5.81 0.98
N GLU A 20 4.89 -5.91 2.27
CA GLU A 20 6.16 -6.44 2.75
C GLU A 20 5.88 -7.32 3.96
N GLU A 21 6.63 -8.41 4.09
CA GLU A 21 6.55 -9.31 5.23
C GLU A 21 7.68 -9.01 6.21
N THR A 22 7.36 -9.00 7.50
CA THR A 22 8.35 -8.85 8.58
C THR A 22 8.24 -10.02 9.54
N GLN A 23 9.37 -10.36 10.18
CA GLN A 23 9.41 -11.44 11.16
C GLN A 23 8.95 -11.02 12.56
N ASP A 24 8.81 -9.72 12.79
CA ASP A 24 8.40 -9.13 14.06
C ASP A 24 7.27 -8.10 13.84
N ILE A 25 6.28 -8.13 14.72
CA ILE A 25 5.18 -7.16 14.78
C ILE A 25 5.68 -5.75 15.09
N VAL A 26 6.71 -5.60 15.93
CA VAL A 26 7.28 -4.29 16.25
C VAL A 26 7.89 -3.69 14.98
N ALA A 27 8.66 -4.49 14.24
CA ALA A 27 9.22 -4.09 12.95
C ALA A 27 8.14 -3.70 11.93
N ALA A 28 7.04 -4.47 11.83
CA ALA A 28 5.90 -4.12 10.97
C ALA A 28 5.31 -2.76 11.35
N VAL A 29 5.07 -2.51 12.65
CA VAL A 29 4.47 -1.27 13.15
C VAL A 29 5.39 -0.07 12.91
N GLU A 30 6.70 -0.21 13.15
CA GLU A 30 7.67 0.85 12.90
C GLU A 30 7.76 1.19 11.41
N ARG A 31 7.80 0.17 10.56
CA ARG A 31 7.87 0.31 9.12
C ARG A 31 6.60 0.93 8.54
N GLU A 32 5.43 0.52 9.01
CA GLU A 32 4.15 1.13 8.64
C GLU A 32 4.13 2.63 9.00
N LYS A 33 4.58 2.98 10.22
CA LYS A 33 4.69 4.38 10.67
C LYS A 33 5.66 5.19 9.81
N GLU A 34 6.78 4.57 9.43
CA GLU A 34 7.78 5.19 8.56
C GLU A 34 7.18 5.53 7.19
N ILE A 35 6.59 4.52 6.52
CA ILE A 35 5.97 4.69 5.20
C ILE A 35 4.84 5.71 5.27
N LYS A 36 3.98 5.68 6.30
CA LYS A 36 2.87 6.65 6.44
C LYS A 36 3.36 8.10 6.43
N LYS A 37 4.52 8.39 7.04
CA LYS A 37 5.15 9.72 7.10
C LYS A 37 5.83 10.15 5.80
N TRP A 38 6.06 9.24 4.85
CA TRP A 38 6.73 9.58 3.60
C TRP A 38 5.88 10.45 2.69
N ARG A 39 6.56 11.30 1.93
CA ARG A 39 5.97 12.00 0.78
C ARG A 39 5.55 11.00 -0.30
N ARG A 40 4.65 11.45 -1.17
CA ARG A 40 4.08 10.61 -2.22
C ARG A 40 5.15 10.07 -3.17
N GLU A 41 6.13 10.89 -3.57
CA GLU A 41 7.16 10.48 -4.54
C GLU A 41 8.01 9.31 -4.01
N LYS A 42 8.30 9.31 -2.70
CA LYS A 42 9.07 8.23 -2.07
C LYS A 42 8.27 6.93 -1.99
N LYS A 43 6.95 7.01 -1.76
CA LYS A 43 6.05 5.84 -1.82
C LYS A 43 5.97 5.29 -3.24
N ASP A 44 5.83 6.17 -4.22
CA ASP A 44 5.75 5.77 -5.63
C ASP A 44 7.05 5.11 -6.10
N ALA A 45 8.22 5.62 -5.68
CA ALA A 45 9.51 4.98 -5.96
C ALA A 45 9.65 3.60 -5.29
N LEU A 46 9.15 3.44 -4.06
CA LEU A 46 9.13 2.15 -3.38
C LEU A 46 8.29 1.13 -4.15
N VAL A 47 7.06 1.52 -4.54
CA VAL A 47 6.17 0.66 -5.32
C VAL A 47 6.79 0.35 -6.68
N ALA A 48 7.32 1.34 -7.39
CA ALA A 48 7.92 1.16 -8.72
C ALA A 48 9.15 0.24 -8.69
N GLY A 49 9.88 0.18 -7.58
CA GLY A 49 11.02 -0.72 -7.39
C GLY A 49 10.63 -2.20 -7.32
N SER A 50 9.46 -2.53 -6.76
CA SER A 50 8.97 -3.92 -6.63
C SER A 50 7.89 -4.29 -7.64
N ASN A 51 7.11 -3.32 -8.09
CA ASN A 51 5.93 -3.46 -8.96
C ASN A 51 5.88 -2.29 -9.97
N PRO A 52 6.77 -2.30 -10.97
CA PRO A 52 6.90 -1.19 -11.94
C PRO A 52 5.64 -1.00 -12.80
N GLU A 53 4.86 -2.05 -13.01
CA GLU A 53 3.61 -2.02 -13.77
C GLU A 53 2.39 -1.65 -12.92
N TRP A 54 2.55 -1.44 -11.61
CA TRP A 54 1.47 -1.12 -10.69
C TRP A 54 0.30 -2.10 -10.75
N LYS A 55 0.63 -3.39 -10.93
CA LYS A 55 -0.35 -4.49 -10.96
C LYS A 55 -0.98 -4.67 -9.59
N ASP A 56 -2.23 -5.13 -9.57
CA ASP A 56 -2.88 -5.48 -8.32
C ASP A 56 -2.41 -6.85 -7.87
N LEU A 57 -1.64 -6.89 -6.79
CA LEU A 57 -1.07 -8.08 -6.18
C LEU A 57 -2.13 -8.95 -5.50
N SER A 58 -3.31 -8.40 -5.24
CA SER A 58 -4.46 -9.15 -4.71
C SER A 58 -5.36 -9.73 -5.80
N GLU A 59 -5.06 -9.49 -7.07
CA GLU A 59 -5.86 -10.03 -8.18
C GLU A 59 -5.78 -11.56 -8.19
N GLY A 60 -6.94 -12.22 -8.08
CA GLY A 60 -7.06 -13.68 -8.12
C GLY A 60 -6.95 -14.40 -6.77
N TRP A 61 -6.85 -13.66 -5.66
CA TRP A 61 -6.92 -14.19 -4.29
C TRP A 61 -8.33 -14.20 -3.73
#